data_AF-A0AAV5TEW0-F1
#
_entry.id   AF-A0AAV5TEW0-F1
#
_cell.length_a   1.000
_cell.length_b   1.000
_cell.length_c   1.000
_cell.angle_alpha   90.00
_cell.angle_beta   90.00
_cell.angle_gamma   90.00
#
_symmetry.space_group_name_H-M   'P 1'
#
loop_
_entity.id
_entity.type
_entity.pdbx_description
1 polymer ?
#
loop_
_entity_poly.entity_id
_entity_poly.type
_entity_poly.pdbx_seq_one_letter_code
_entity_poly.pdbx_strand_id
1 'polypeptide(L)'
;QQDKTMRKIPLTINTKGNISVVNLNDPTADAYNPIVLYVVDQSKAEESSYEVYDAYYTTYKYKGATFTPQSNIVTVISAYDFRLHAEPAAEPRSITARLAGFDNALDNNKDGCPFAYKTPYKVSFDGFILQASSPILSLTVDKQDLQLHTDFQFDSQRGLGTDGFFSTPGWNGCT
;
A
#
# COMPACT_ATOMS: atom_id res chain seq x y z
N GLN A 1 -8.53 14.39 0.21
CA GLN A 1 -9.75 14.26 1.05
C GLN A 1 -9.89 12.80 1.47
N GLN A 2 -10.66 12.51 2.52
CA GLN A 2 -10.88 11.15 3.03
C GLN A 2 -12.36 10.91 3.32
N ASP A 3 -12.82 9.67 3.18
CA ASP A 3 -14.15 9.26 3.62
C ASP A 3 -14.18 8.83 5.10
N LYS A 4 -15.35 8.36 5.56
CA LYS A 4 -15.56 7.92 6.96
C LYS A 4 -14.77 6.66 7.34
N THR A 5 -14.28 5.91 6.35
CA THR A 5 -13.49 4.68 6.51
C THR A 5 -11.99 4.90 6.31
N MET A 6 -11.55 6.17 6.34
CA MET A 6 -10.15 6.60 6.17
C MET A 6 -9.60 6.48 4.75
N ARG A 7 -10.41 6.00 3.79
CA ARG A 7 -10.01 5.88 2.38
C ARG A 7 -9.84 7.26 1.77
N LYS A 8 -8.80 7.43 0.97
CA LYS A 8 -8.62 8.61 0.13
C LYS A 8 -9.74 8.66 -0.91
N ILE A 9 -10.33 9.84 -1.06
CA ILE A 9 -11.31 10.11 -2.13
C ILE A 9 -10.51 10.52 -3.38
N PRO A 10 -10.63 9.80 -4.51
CA PRO A 10 -9.96 10.16 -5.75
C PRO A 10 -10.38 11.56 -6.23
N LEU A 11 -9.42 12.30 -6.78
CA LEU A 11 -9.71 13.49 -7.55
C LEU A 11 -9.84 13.10 -9.02
N THR A 12 -11.06 13.10 -9.55
CA THR A 12 -11.31 12.81 -10.97
C THR A 12 -11.12 14.06 -11.81
N ILE A 13 -10.35 13.95 -12.89
CA ILE A 13 -10.06 15.05 -13.82
C ILE A 13 -10.72 14.71 -15.16
N ASN A 14 -11.91 15.27 -15.39
CA ASN A 14 -12.76 14.97 -16.54
C ASN A 14 -12.53 15.89 -17.74
N THR A 15 -11.64 16.86 -17.63
CA THR A 15 -11.35 17.82 -18.70
C THR A 15 -9.96 17.58 -19.28
N LYS A 16 -9.82 17.75 -20.60
CA LYS A 16 -8.50 17.81 -21.22
C LYS A 16 -7.77 19.03 -20.67
N GLY A 17 -6.58 18.83 -20.11
CA GLY A 17 -5.79 19.90 -19.53
C GLY A 17 -4.44 19.43 -19.02
N ASN A 18 -3.62 20.39 -18.59
CA ASN A 18 -2.34 20.13 -17.95
C ASN A 18 -2.51 20.23 -16.44
N ILE A 19 -1.92 19.28 -15.71
CA ILE A 19 -1.91 19.27 -14.25
C ILE A 19 -0.50 19.64 -13.82
N SER A 20 -0.38 20.74 -13.06
CA SER A 20 0.87 21.12 -12.42
C SER A 20 0.74 20.88 -10.91
N VAL A 21 1.68 20.13 -10.35
CA VAL A 21 1.78 19.96 -8.90
C VAL A 21 2.93 20.81 -8.41
N VAL A 22 2.62 21.72 -7.48
CA VAL A 22 3.59 22.64 -6.90
C VAL A 22 3.77 22.28 -5.44
N ASN A 23 5.01 22.05 -5.03
CA ASN A 23 5.33 21.89 -3.62
C ASN A 23 5.31 23.25 -2.94
N LEU A 24 4.31 23.47 -2.08
CA LEU A 24 4.15 24.70 -1.31
C LEU A 24 4.76 24.61 0.10
N ASN A 25 5.47 23.53 0.42
CA ASN A 25 6.20 23.42 1.69
C ASN A 25 7.28 24.51 1.76
N ASP A 26 7.59 24.96 2.98
CA ASP A 26 8.63 25.96 3.24
C ASP A 26 9.97 25.50 2.64
N PRO A 27 10.55 26.23 1.66
CA PRO A 27 11.80 25.83 1.02
C PRO A 27 13.01 25.89 1.98
N THR A 28 12.85 26.53 3.16
CA THR A 28 13.87 26.63 4.21
C THR A 28 13.71 25.57 5.30
N ALA A 29 12.63 24.77 5.28
CA ALA A 29 12.54 23.61 6.14
C ALA A 29 13.52 22.54 5.62
N ASP A 30 14.52 22.20 6.43
CA ASP A 30 15.60 21.22 6.16
C ASP A 30 15.12 19.79 5.80
N ALA A 31 13.82 19.55 5.65
CA ALA A 31 13.25 18.30 5.20
C ALA A 31 12.76 18.44 3.76
N TYR A 32 13.47 17.82 2.82
CA TYR A 32 12.91 17.36 1.55
C TYR A 32 11.67 16.50 1.87
N ASN A 33 10.49 17.11 1.93
CA ASN A 33 9.24 16.39 2.11
C ASN A 33 8.80 15.92 0.72
N PRO A 34 8.96 14.62 0.40
CA PRO A 34 8.58 14.13 -0.92
C PRO A 34 7.06 14.28 -1.09
N ILE A 35 6.66 14.80 -2.25
CA ILE A 35 5.26 14.74 -2.68
C ILE A 35 5.09 13.44 -3.45
N VAL A 36 4.27 12.55 -2.90
CA VAL A 36 3.88 11.31 -3.58
C VAL A 36 2.68 11.59 -4.45
N LEU A 37 2.85 11.50 -5.77
CA LEU A 37 1.79 11.56 -6.75
C LEU A 37 1.56 10.17 -7.31
N TYR A 38 0.31 9.74 -7.27
CA TYR A 38 -0.09 8.48 -7.87
C TYR A 38 -1.16 8.74 -8.91
N VAL A 39 -0.83 8.43 -10.15
CA VAL A 39 -1.69 8.64 -11.31
C VAL A 39 -2.01 7.28 -11.90
N VAL A 40 -3.30 6.99 -12.01
CA VAL A 40 -3.81 5.75 -12.58
C VAL A 40 -4.75 6.07 -13.72
N ASP A 41 -4.72 5.25 -14.77
CA ASP A 41 -5.76 5.29 -15.80
C ASP A 41 -7.07 4.80 -15.17
N GLN A 42 -8.08 5.67 -15.14
CA GLN A 42 -9.36 5.36 -14.52
C GLN A 42 -10.03 4.14 -15.18
N SER A 43 -9.93 4.00 -16.50
CA SER A 43 -10.55 2.87 -17.21
C SER A 43 -9.94 1.53 -16.79
N LYS A 44 -8.64 1.52 -16.50
CA LYS A 44 -7.91 0.36 -15.96
C LYS A 44 -8.19 0.15 -14.49
N ALA A 45 -8.28 1.24 -13.73
CA ALA A 45 -8.59 1.16 -12.32
C ALA A 45 -9.96 0.53 -12.06
N GLU A 46 -10.95 0.85 -12.90
CA GLU A 46 -12.31 0.33 -12.82
C GLU A 46 -12.45 -1.15 -13.22
N GLU A 47 -11.43 -1.78 -13.81
CA GLU A 47 -11.40 -3.23 -14.07
C GLU A 47 -11.30 -4.05 -12.77
N SER A 48 -11.00 -3.40 -11.63
CA SER A 48 -10.87 -4.04 -10.31
C SER A 48 -11.42 -3.17 -9.20
N SER A 49 -11.90 -3.78 -8.11
CA SER A 49 -12.24 -3.00 -6.90
C SER A 49 -10.98 -2.56 -6.17
N TYR A 50 -10.89 -1.27 -5.82
CA TYR A 50 -9.72 -0.72 -5.18
C TYR A 50 -10.01 0.35 -4.13
N GLU A 51 -9.03 0.55 -3.26
CA GLU A 51 -9.02 1.62 -2.29
C GLU A 51 -7.60 2.07 -1.97
N VAL A 52 -7.48 3.34 -1.57
CA VAL A 52 -6.19 3.95 -1.26
C VAL A 52 -6.23 4.49 0.16
N TYR A 53 -5.22 4.16 0.95
CA TYR A 53 -5.00 4.65 2.30
C TYR A 53 -3.69 5.43 2.35
N ASP A 54 -3.58 6.29 3.35
CA ASP A 54 -2.38 7.07 3.60
C ASP A 54 -1.93 6.79 5.02
N ALA A 55 -0.71 6.23 5.12
CA ALA A 55 -0.14 5.73 6.36
C ALA A 55 -0.12 6.81 7.45
N TYR A 56 0.12 8.07 7.07
CA TYR A 56 0.13 9.18 8.02
C TYR A 56 -1.20 9.30 8.75
N TYR A 57 -2.31 9.17 8.04
CA TYR A 57 -3.62 9.35 8.64
C TYR A 57 -4.06 8.15 9.46
N THR A 58 -3.91 6.94 8.94
CA THR A 58 -4.23 5.70 9.68
C THR A 58 -3.42 5.60 10.98
N THR A 59 -2.18 6.05 10.98
CA THR A 59 -1.32 6.04 12.17
C THR A 59 -1.53 7.23 13.10
N TYR A 60 -1.39 8.49 12.64
CA TYR A 60 -1.40 9.63 13.55
C TYR A 60 -2.79 10.20 13.80
N LYS A 61 -3.56 10.45 12.73
CA LYS A 61 -4.89 11.07 12.86
C LYS A 61 -5.89 10.14 13.53
N TYR A 62 -5.83 8.85 13.21
CA TYR A 62 -6.71 7.83 13.78
C TYR A 62 -6.03 6.99 14.88
N LYS A 63 -4.87 7.43 15.38
CA LYS A 63 -4.16 6.83 16.54
C LYS A 63 -3.86 5.33 16.37
N GLY A 64 -3.35 4.92 15.22
CA GLY A 64 -3.00 3.53 14.90
C GLY A 64 -4.22 2.67 14.63
N ALA A 65 -5.29 3.27 14.09
CA ALA A 65 -6.53 2.56 13.81
C ALA A 65 -6.30 1.44 12.80
N THR A 66 -6.88 0.30 13.11
CA THR A 66 -7.10 -0.77 12.16
C THR A 66 -8.05 -0.33 11.07
N PHE A 67 -7.81 -0.79 9.84
CA PHE A 67 -8.81 -0.74 8.78
C PHE A 67 -9.05 -2.13 8.20
N THR A 68 -10.29 -2.37 7.77
CA THR A 68 -10.69 -3.62 7.14
C THR A 68 -10.97 -3.36 5.66
N PRO A 69 -10.15 -3.89 4.75
CA PRO A 69 -10.33 -3.65 3.35
C PRO A 69 -11.70 -4.06 2.82
N GLN A 70 -12.30 -3.21 1.98
CA GLN A 70 -13.58 -3.52 1.31
C GLN A 70 -13.39 -3.86 -0.17
N SER A 71 -12.15 -3.75 -0.64
CA SER A 71 -11.74 -3.88 -2.04
C SER A 71 -10.67 -4.96 -2.18
N ASN A 72 -10.54 -5.51 -3.38
CA ASN A 72 -9.55 -6.56 -3.66
C ASN A 72 -8.13 -5.98 -3.70
N ILE A 73 -7.98 -4.75 -4.19
CA ILE A 73 -6.70 -4.04 -4.25
C ILE A 73 -6.67 -2.96 -3.18
N VAL A 74 -5.65 -3.01 -2.33
CA VAL A 74 -5.40 -2.05 -1.27
C VAL A 74 -4.06 -1.39 -1.52
N THR A 75 -4.08 -0.08 -1.76
CA THR A 75 -2.84 0.70 -1.90
C THR A 75 -2.64 1.56 -0.66
N VAL A 76 -1.45 1.51 -0.07
CA VAL A 76 -1.02 2.41 1.00
C VAL A 76 0.04 3.35 0.42
N ILE A 77 -0.17 4.66 0.57
CA ILE A 77 0.80 5.69 0.22
C ILE A 77 1.41 6.31 1.48
N SER A 78 2.66 6.72 1.40
CA SER A 78 3.35 7.42 2.48
C SER A 78 4.50 8.28 1.96
N ALA A 79 4.73 9.44 2.58
CA ALA A 79 5.93 10.24 2.33
C ALA A 79 7.16 9.76 3.14
N TYR A 80 6.94 8.85 4.09
CA TYR A 80 7.97 8.30 4.98
C TYR A 80 7.95 6.77 4.94
N ASP A 81 9.07 6.16 5.29
CA ASP A 81 9.16 4.72 5.51
C ASP A 81 8.11 4.29 6.54
N PHE A 82 7.36 3.24 6.22
CA PHE A 82 6.25 2.78 7.05
C PHE A 82 6.22 1.27 7.13
N ARG A 83 5.57 0.78 8.18
CA ARG A 83 5.29 -0.63 8.40
C ARG A 83 3.83 -0.90 8.13
N LEU A 84 3.53 -1.93 7.34
CA LEU A 84 2.18 -2.47 7.16
C LEU A 84 2.13 -3.88 7.74
N HIS A 85 1.21 -4.14 8.64
CA HIS A 85 1.09 -5.45 9.29
C HIS A 85 -0.35 -5.89 9.47
N ALA A 86 -0.50 -7.20 9.64
CA ALA A 86 -1.74 -7.85 10.03
C ALA A 86 -1.43 -8.91 11.07
N GLU A 87 -2.29 -8.99 12.10
CA GLU A 87 -2.14 -9.96 13.17
C GLU A 87 -2.49 -11.38 12.72
N PRO A 88 -1.95 -12.42 13.39
CA PRO A 88 -2.36 -13.80 13.16
C PRO A 88 -3.87 -13.99 13.39
N ALA A 89 -4.48 -14.88 12.61
CA ALA A 89 -5.89 -15.25 12.74
C ALA A 89 -6.08 -16.76 12.65
N ALA A 90 -7.12 -17.25 13.35
CA ALA A 90 -7.47 -18.67 13.34
C ALA A 90 -8.05 -19.10 11.98
N GLU A 91 -8.72 -18.20 11.26
CA GLU A 91 -9.26 -18.45 9.93
C GLU A 91 -8.23 -18.17 8.82
N PRO A 92 -8.32 -18.87 7.67
CA PRO A 92 -7.41 -18.67 6.55
C PRO A 92 -7.64 -17.30 5.92
N ARG A 93 -6.57 -16.53 5.73
CA ARG A 93 -6.56 -15.26 4.96
C ARG A 93 -5.56 -15.41 3.82
N SER A 94 -5.84 -14.80 2.67
CA SER A 94 -4.93 -14.83 1.52
C SER A 94 -4.56 -13.42 1.11
N ILE A 95 -3.26 -13.15 1.06
CA ILE A 95 -2.71 -11.85 0.72
C ILE A 95 -1.58 -12.08 -0.25
N THR A 96 -1.55 -11.25 -1.28
CA THR A 96 -0.46 -11.17 -2.23
C THR A 96 0.02 -9.73 -2.29
N ALA A 97 1.23 -9.51 -1.80
CA ALA A 97 1.91 -8.22 -1.91
C ALA A 97 2.84 -8.24 -3.13
N ARG A 98 2.82 -7.19 -3.93
CA ARG A 98 3.79 -6.97 -5.01
C ARG A 98 4.32 -5.55 -4.90
N LEU A 99 5.62 -5.39 -5.19
CA LEU A 99 6.28 -4.07 -5.18
C LEU A 99 6.08 -3.36 -6.51
N ALA A 100 4.83 -3.20 -6.90
CA ALA A 100 4.45 -2.65 -8.18
C ALA A 100 3.20 -1.77 -8.05
N GLY A 101 2.92 -1.01 -9.11
CA GLY A 101 1.76 -0.13 -9.19
C GLY A 101 0.41 -0.86 -9.14
N PHE A 102 -0.65 -0.09 -9.37
CA PHE A 102 -2.04 -0.42 -9.10
C PHE A 102 -2.51 -1.72 -9.78
N ASP A 103 -2.22 -1.79 -11.07
CA ASP A 103 -2.53 -2.88 -12.00
C ASP A 103 -1.75 -4.15 -11.67
N ASN A 104 -0.58 -3.98 -11.07
CA ASN A 104 0.37 -5.05 -10.93
C ASN A 104 0.16 -5.94 -9.70
N ALA A 105 -0.83 -5.65 -8.86
CA ALA A 105 -1.14 -6.44 -7.66
C ALA A 105 -1.80 -7.80 -7.98
N LEU A 106 -2.47 -7.95 -9.13
CA LEU A 106 -3.24 -9.15 -9.47
C LEU A 106 -2.36 -10.38 -9.73
N ASP A 107 -2.87 -11.57 -9.41
CA ASP A 107 -2.14 -12.83 -9.54
C ASP A 107 -1.76 -13.17 -10.99
N ASN A 108 -2.61 -12.80 -11.95
CA ASN A 108 -2.44 -13.01 -13.39
C ASN A 108 -1.86 -11.81 -14.14
N ASN A 109 -1.15 -10.92 -13.43
CA ASN A 109 -0.56 -9.74 -14.03
C ASN A 109 0.43 -10.09 -15.17
N LYS A 110 0.35 -9.33 -16.27
CA LYS A 110 1.19 -9.44 -17.47
C LYS A 110 2.63 -9.02 -17.27
N ASP A 111 2.89 -8.09 -16.34
CA ASP A 111 4.21 -7.47 -16.16
C ASP A 111 5.23 -8.37 -15.42
N GLY A 112 4.82 -9.58 -15.02
CA GLY A 112 5.72 -10.60 -14.47
C GLY A 112 6.37 -10.24 -13.12
N CYS A 113 5.91 -9.18 -12.44
CA CYS A 113 6.52 -8.70 -11.21
C CYS A 113 6.61 -9.80 -10.14
N PRO A 114 7.76 -9.98 -9.46
CA PRO A 114 7.88 -10.98 -8.41
C PRO A 114 6.94 -10.69 -7.23
N PHE A 115 6.52 -11.74 -6.54
CA PHE A 115 5.80 -11.60 -5.27
C PHE A 115 6.76 -11.06 -4.21
N ALA A 116 6.34 -9.98 -3.54
CA ALA A 116 7.02 -9.49 -2.34
C ALA A 116 6.65 -10.36 -1.13
N TYR A 117 5.38 -10.79 -1.10
CA TYR A 117 4.83 -11.70 -0.13
C TYR A 117 3.60 -12.39 -0.72
N LYS A 118 3.43 -13.67 -0.42
CA LYS A 118 2.21 -14.42 -0.74
C LYS A 118 1.91 -15.35 0.42
N THR A 119 0.71 -15.28 0.96
CA THR A 119 0.33 -16.16 2.07
C THR A 119 0.36 -17.62 1.60
N PRO A 120 1.01 -18.53 2.35
CA PRO A 120 0.96 -19.95 2.03
C PRO A 120 -0.47 -20.48 2.24
N TYR A 121 -0.87 -21.48 1.46
CA TYR A 121 -2.17 -22.13 1.65
C TYR A 121 -2.17 -22.90 2.97
N LYS A 122 -2.79 -22.32 4.01
CA LYS A 122 -2.88 -22.86 5.37
C LYS A 122 -4.28 -22.67 5.92
N VAL A 123 -4.64 -23.45 6.94
CA VAL A 123 -5.92 -23.33 7.66
C VAL A 123 -5.97 -22.12 8.61
N SER A 124 -4.81 -21.59 9.00
CA SER A 124 -4.65 -20.40 9.82
C SER A 124 -3.85 -19.34 9.07
N PHE A 125 -4.01 -18.09 9.47
CA PHE A 125 -3.22 -16.97 8.99
C PHE A 125 -2.16 -16.60 10.02
N ASP A 126 -0.89 -16.69 9.64
CA ASP A 126 0.23 -16.41 10.55
C ASP A 126 0.48 -14.91 10.77
N GLY A 127 -0.31 -14.04 10.12
CA GLY A 127 -0.04 -12.62 10.06
C GLY A 127 1.12 -12.30 9.11
N PHE A 128 1.47 -11.02 9.04
CA PHE A 128 2.68 -10.57 8.35
C PHE A 128 3.11 -9.19 8.84
N ILE A 129 4.38 -8.87 8.58
CA ILE A 129 4.93 -7.52 8.73
C ILE A 129 5.72 -7.17 7.47
N LEU A 130 5.30 -6.09 6.79
CA LEU A 130 5.98 -5.53 5.62
C LEU A 130 6.62 -4.20 5.99
N GLN A 131 7.92 -4.08 5.73
CA GLN A 131 8.68 -2.84 5.91
C GLN A 131 8.82 -2.15 4.55
N ALA A 132 8.05 -1.07 4.36
CA ALA A 132 8.00 -0.32 3.12
C ALA A 132 8.86 0.95 3.22
N SER A 133 9.96 1.01 2.45
CA SER A 133 10.72 2.25 2.21
C SER A 133 10.37 2.90 0.86
N SER A 134 9.28 2.42 0.25
CA SER A 134 8.74 2.95 -0.98
C SER A 134 7.55 3.85 -0.68
N PRO A 135 7.32 4.88 -1.50
CA PRO A 135 6.21 5.81 -1.28
C PRO A 135 4.83 5.18 -1.50
N ILE A 136 4.77 3.99 -2.12
CA ILE A 136 3.56 3.29 -2.52
C ILE A 136 3.76 1.79 -2.32
N LEU A 137 2.82 1.15 -1.62
CA LEU A 137 2.71 -0.30 -1.52
C LEU A 137 1.29 -0.73 -1.90
N SER A 138 1.16 -1.69 -2.83
CA SER A 138 -0.14 -2.26 -3.19
C SER A 138 -0.21 -3.74 -2.82
N LEU A 139 -1.35 -4.15 -2.30
CA LEU A 139 -1.68 -5.52 -1.92
C LEU A 139 -2.93 -5.98 -2.69
N THR A 140 -2.94 -7.24 -3.09
CA THR A 140 -4.18 -7.96 -3.36
C THR A 140 -4.57 -8.73 -2.10
N VAL A 141 -5.78 -8.48 -1.62
CA VAL A 141 -6.36 -9.16 -0.46
C VAL A 141 -7.55 -9.98 -0.92
N ASP A 142 -7.57 -11.25 -0.55
CA ASP A 142 -8.75 -12.08 -0.74
C ASP A 142 -9.79 -11.69 0.32
N LYS A 143 -11.02 -11.47 -0.12
CA LYS A 143 -12.05 -10.79 0.68
C LYS A 143 -12.49 -11.65 1.86
N GLN A 144 -11.93 -11.35 3.02
CA GLN A 144 -12.40 -11.72 4.36
C GLN A 144 -11.97 -10.61 5.32
N ASP A 145 -12.58 -10.50 6.53
CA ASP A 145 -12.28 -9.57 7.66
C ASP A 145 -10.80 -9.41 8.08
N LEU A 146 -9.93 -9.05 7.15
CA LEU A 146 -8.52 -8.80 7.34
C LEU A 146 -8.37 -7.43 7.99
N GLN A 147 -7.65 -7.40 9.10
CA GLN A 147 -7.37 -6.19 9.84
C GLN A 147 -5.95 -5.74 9.51
N LEU A 148 -5.84 -4.59 8.83
CA LEU A 148 -4.57 -3.99 8.45
C LEU A 148 -4.25 -2.81 9.36
N HIS A 149 -2.96 -2.72 9.69
CA HIS A 149 -2.41 -1.65 10.52
C HIS A 149 -1.18 -1.04 9.85
N THR A 150 -1.10 0.29 9.90
CA THR A 150 0.13 1.00 9.52
C THR A 150 0.74 1.71 10.71
N ASP A 151 2.07 1.79 10.74
CA ASP A 151 2.81 2.64 11.66
C ASP A 151 4.16 3.08 11.06
N PHE A 152 4.90 3.89 11.81
CA PHE A 152 6.22 4.40 11.43
C PHE A 152 7.37 3.76 12.24
N GLN A 153 7.13 2.59 12.85
CA GLN A 153 8.18 1.78 13.48
C GLN A 153 8.91 0.95 12.42
N PHE A 154 9.44 1.65 11.42
CA PHE A 154 10.23 1.03 10.37
C PHE A 154 11.52 0.47 10.97
N ASP A 155 11.74 -0.82 10.76
CA ASP A 155 12.95 -1.49 11.19
C ASP A 155 13.79 -1.83 9.96
N SER A 156 14.89 -1.11 9.78
CA SER A 156 15.86 -1.35 8.69
C SER A 156 16.64 -2.66 8.85
N GLN A 157 16.53 -3.34 10.00
CA GLN A 157 17.15 -4.63 10.27
C GLN A 157 16.07 -5.71 10.40
N ARG A 158 16.08 -6.70 9.52
CA ARG A 158 15.11 -7.79 9.56
C ARG A 158 15.81 -9.10 9.78
N GLY A 159 15.34 -9.85 10.77
CA GLY A 159 15.74 -11.23 10.94
C GLY A 159 15.36 -12.05 9.69
N LEU A 160 16.32 -12.74 9.09
CA LEU A 160 16.09 -13.57 7.90
C LEU A 160 15.32 -14.87 8.19
N GLY A 161 14.97 -15.11 9.46
CA GLY A 161 14.24 -16.30 9.91
C GLY A 161 12.71 -16.21 9.77
N THR A 162 12.17 -15.08 9.30
CA THR A 162 10.73 -14.89 9.12
C THR A 162 10.39 -14.41 7.71
N ASP A 163 9.25 -14.85 7.17
CA ASP A 163 8.77 -14.45 5.84
C ASP A 163 8.37 -12.98 5.80
N GLY A 164 8.82 -12.27 4.76
CA GLY A 164 8.53 -10.85 4.51
C GLY A 164 9.62 -10.22 3.66
N PHE A 165 9.57 -8.90 3.48
CA PHE A 165 10.44 -8.21 2.53
C PHE A 165 10.96 -6.87 3.05
N PHE A 166 12.07 -6.43 2.45
CA PHE A 166 12.48 -5.04 2.40
C PHE A 166 12.25 -4.52 1.00
N SER A 167 11.51 -3.41 0.87
CA SER A 167 11.53 -2.65 -0.37
C SER A 167 12.65 -1.63 -0.28
N THR A 168 13.26 -1.33 -1.42
CA THR A 168 14.11 -0.14 -1.61
C THR A 168 13.52 0.67 -2.76
N PRO A 169 13.78 1.99 -2.84
CA PRO A 169 13.49 2.75 -4.04
C PRO A 169 14.28 2.16 -5.22
N GLY A 170 13.60 1.52 -6.19
CA GLY A 170 14.26 0.86 -7.31
C GLY A 170 13.32 0.04 -8.21
N TRP A 171 13.84 -0.38 -9.36
CA TRP A 171 13.15 -1.28 -10.28
C TRP A 171 13.12 -2.71 -9.69
N ASN A 172 11.92 -3.25 -9.49
CA ASN A 172 11.71 -4.55 -8.83
C ASN A 172 11.57 -5.73 -9.81
N GLY A 173 12.08 -5.62 -11.03
CA GLY A 173 12.06 -6.75 -11.98
C GLY A 173 10.85 -6.84 -12.92
N CYS A 174 9.99 -5.82 -12.96
CA CYS A 174 8.81 -5.81 -13.84
C CYS A 174 9.19 -5.43 -15.27
N THR A 175 8.71 -6.16 -16.28
CA THR A 175 9.02 -5.95 -17.71
C THR A 175 7.78 -5.82 -18.55
#